data_AF-A0A318JBB0-F1
#
_entry.id   AF-A0A318JBB0-F1
#
_cell.length_a   1.000
_cell.length_b   1.000
_cell.length_c   1.000
_cell.angle_alpha   90.00
_cell.angle_beta   90.00
_cell.angle_gamma   90.00
#
_symmetry.space_group_name_H-M   'P 1'
#
loop_
_entity.id
_entity.type
_entity.pdbx_description
1 polymer ?
#
loop_
_entity_poly.entity_id
_entity_poly.type
_entity_poly.pdbx_seq_one_letter_code
_entity_poly.pdbx_strand_id
1 'polypeptide(L)'
;MPDDKEKLQAKAEVDVSIWMPIYIDNFIASTIRLTPQQIGAYILLVCDYWRNNSLPNDDAALSQITRIPIKQWKKDREIISTFFTIEGKLWKSTKLDADKKSAVENRLKVMERTAKAIKAKAEKALAREEPVGLHKEDHKDSP
;
A
#
# COMPACT_ATOMS: atom_id res chain seq x y z
N MET A 1 22.33 -14.48 -5.76
CA MET A 1 21.45 -13.87 -4.74
C MET A 1 21.14 -12.47 -5.23
N PRO A 2 19.88 -12.02 -5.26
CA PRO A 2 19.56 -10.66 -5.70
C PRO A 2 20.29 -9.65 -4.80
N ASP A 3 20.94 -8.66 -5.43
CA ASP A 3 21.69 -7.59 -4.77
C ASP A 3 20.74 -6.82 -3.83
N ASP A 4 21.22 -6.38 -2.67
CA ASP A 4 20.38 -5.68 -1.70
C ASP A 4 19.84 -4.35 -2.26
N LYS A 5 20.51 -3.76 -3.25
CA LYS A 5 20.00 -2.62 -4.03
C LYS A 5 18.80 -2.96 -4.91
N GLU A 6 18.80 -4.16 -5.50
CA GLU A 6 17.73 -4.65 -6.37
C GLU A 6 16.46 -4.98 -5.56
N LYS A 7 16.63 -5.56 -4.36
CA LYS A 7 15.52 -5.75 -3.40
C LYS A 7 14.95 -4.42 -2.90
N LEU A 8 15.81 -3.40 -2.74
CA LEU A 8 15.39 -2.07 -2.32
C LEU A 8 14.61 -1.34 -3.43
N GLN A 9 15.03 -1.49 -4.69
CA GLN A 9 14.31 -0.96 -5.86
C GLN A 9 12.96 -1.65 -6.06
N ALA A 10 12.90 -2.98 -5.94
CA ALA A 10 11.64 -3.72 -5.98
C ALA A 10 10.68 -3.29 -4.85
N LYS A 11 11.21 -2.90 -3.68
CA LYS A 11 10.43 -2.30 -2.57
C LYS A 11 9.86 -0.92 -2.94
N ALA A 12 10.60 -0.13 -3.72
CA ALA A 12 10.20 1.21 -4.14
C ALA A 12 9.17 1.19 -5.29
N GLU A 13 9.11 0.12 -6.07
CA GLU A 13 8.21 -0.02 -7.23
C GLU A 13 6.81 -0.53 -6.87
N VAL A 14 6.63 -1.03 -5.64
CA VAL A 14 5.34 -1.53 -5.15
C VAL A 14 4.41 -0.37 -4.82
N ASP A 15 3.66 0.04 -5.84
CA ASP A 15 2.61 1.05 -5.71
C ASP A 15 1.45 0.60 -4.80
N VAL A 16 1.19 1.35 -3.74
CA VAL A 16 0.04 1.16 -2.84
C VAL A 16 -0.91 2.35 -2.88
N SER A 17 -0.81 3.24 -3.88
CA SER A 17 -1.61 4.47 -3.96
C SER A 17 -3.10 4.23 -4.20
N ILE A 18 -3.47 3.09 -4.82
CA ILE A 18 -4.86 2.74 -5.16
C ILE A 18 -5.69 2.21 -3.98
N TRP A 19 -5.07 1.90 -2.84
CA TRP A 19 -5.74 1.38 -1.64
C TRP A 19 -5.03 1.82 -0.37
N MET A 20 -5.78 2.11 0.69
CA MET A 20 -5.26 2.51 2.00
C MET A 20 -5.98 1.76 3.14
N PRO A 21 -5.27 1.23 4.15
CA PRO A 21 -5.91 0.68 5.34
C PRO A 21 -6.44 1.81 6.23
N ILE A 22 -7.67 1.66 6.72
CA ILE A 22 -8.23 2.51 7.77
C ILE A 22 -8.63 1.60 8.93
N TYR A 23 -7.94 1.75 10.06
CA TYR A 23 -8.29 1.07 11.30
C TYR A 23 -9.39 1.86 12.00
N ILE A 24 -10.61 1.30 12.03
CA ILE A 24 -11.81 2.00 12.50
C ILE A 24 -11.67 2.49 13.95
N ASP A 25 -11.13 1.66 14.84
CA ASP A 25 -10.94 2.02 16.25
C ASP A 25 -10.01 3.24 16.40
N ASN A 26 -8.83 3.19 15.77
CA ASN A 26 -7.88 4.29 15.75
C ASN A 26 -8.48 5.56 15.11
N PHE A 27 -9.26 5.40 14.03
CA PHE A 27 -9.90 6.50 13.34
C PHE A 27 -10.92 7.21 14.24
N ILE A 28 -11.81 6.46 14.88
CA ILE A 28 -12.82 7.00 15.81
C ILE A 28 -12.13 7.65 17.01
N ALA A 29 -11.17 6.96 17.64
CA ALA A 29 -10.45 7.48 18.80
C ALA A 29 -9.76 8.83 18.49
N SER A 30 -9.19 8.97 17.29
CA SER A 30 -8.52 10.20 16.85
C SER A 30 -9.51 11.33 16.51
N THR A 31 -10.69 10.99 16.00
CA THR A 31 -11.64 11.97 15.42
C THR A 31 -12.85 12.27 16.30
N ILE A 32 -12.96 11.67 17.49
CA ILE A 32 -14.17 11.76 18.35
C ILE A 32 -14.59 13.19 18.72
N ARG A 33 -13.66 14.14 18.76
CA ARG A 33 -13.93 15.56 19.08
C ARG A 33 -14.07 16.46 17.85
N LEU A 34 -14.04 15.89 16.64
CA LEU A 34 -14.17 16.63 15.40
C LEU A 34 -15.63 16.75 14.97
N THR A 35 -15.97 17.88 14.34
CA THR A 35 -17.25 18.03 13.65
C THR A 35 -17.27 17.18 12.36
N PRO A 36 -18.44 16.84 11.80
CA PRO A 36 -18.51 16.09 10.54
C PRO A 36 -17.72 16.72 9.38
N GLN A 37 -17.71 18.06 9.31
CA GLN A 37 -16.91 18.79 8.33
C GLN A 37 -15.41 18.59 8.53
N GLN A 38 -14.94 18.68 9.77
CA GLN A 38 -13.53 18.47 10.10
C GLN A 38 -13.10 17.02 9.88
N ILE A 39 -13.98 16.05 10.15
CA ILE A 39 -13.76 14.64 9.81
C ILE A 39 -13.59 14.49 8.30
N GLY A 40 -14.48 15.08 7.49
CA GLY A 40 -14.38 15.06 6.03
C GLY A 40 -13.09 15.70 5.52
N ALA A 41 -12.72 16.86 6.06
CA ALA A 41 -11.46 17.54 5.73
C ALA A 41 -10.24 16.68 6.07
N TYR A 42 -10.22 16.08 7.26
CA TYR A 42 -9.16 15.19 7.71
C TYR A 42 -9.01 13.98 6.77
N ILE A 43 -10.11 13.29 6.44
CA ILE A 43 -10.08 12.15 5.50
C ILE A 43 -9.51 12.58 4.13
N LEU A 44 -9.95 13.72 3.59
CA LEU A 44 -9.46 14.20 2.29
C LEU A 44 -7.95 14.48 2.31
N LEU A 45 -7.45 15.09 3.39
CA LEU A 45 -6.01 15.32 3.58
C LEU A 45 -5.23 14.02 3.74
N VAL A 46 -5.76 13.05 4.49
CA VAL A 46 -5.13 11.73 4.62
C VAL A 46 -5.05 11.03 3.26
N CYS A 47 -6.11 11.09 2.45
CA CYS A 47 -6.12 10.52 1.10
C CYS A 47 -5.11 11.18 0.16
N ASP A 48 -5.00 12.52 0.19
CA ASP A 48 -4.00 13.24 -0.61
C ASP A 48 -2.58 12.93 -0.14
N TYR A 49 -2.37 12.92 1.18
CA TYR A 49 -1.09 12.53 1.78
C TYR A 49 -0.70 11.10 1.39
N TRP A 50 -1.65 10.15 1.40
CA TRP A 50 -1.38 8.76 1.02
C TRP A 50 -0.85 8.65 -0.41
N ARG A 51 -1.33 9.50 -1.32
CA ARG A 51 -0.88 9.53 -2.71
C ARG A 51 0.45 10.27 -2.87
N ASN A 52 0.62 11.40 -2.19
CA ASN A 52 1.71 12.35 -2.45
C ASN A 52 2.84 12.36 -1.40
N ASN A 53 2.70 11.64 -0.28
CA ASN A 53 3.63 11.59 0.88
C ASN A 53 3.89 12.93 1.59
N SER A 54 3.13 13.97 1.27
CA SER A 54 3.20 15.28 1.91
C SER A 54 1.99 16.11 1.54
N LEU A 55 1.66 17.09 2.38
CA LEU A 55 0.69 18.12 2.05
C LEU A 55 1.39 19.49 2.00
N PRO A 56 0.98 20.40 1.11
CA PRO A 56 1.50 21.76 1.09
C PRO A 56 1.04 22.53 2.33
N ASN A 57 1.94 23.27 2.98
CA ASN A 57 1.59 24.20 4.06
C ASN A 57 1.09 25.54 3.48
N ASP A 58 0.06 25.48 2.64
CA ASP A 58 -0.57 26.63 1.99
C ASP A 58 -2.10 26.52 2.13
N ASP A 59 -2.73 27.58 2.64
CA ASP A 59 -4.15 27.56 2.93
C ASP A 59 -5.02 27.44 1.68
N ALA A 60 -4.59 28.00 0.55
CA ALA A 60 -5.34 27.89 -0.69
C ALA A 60 -5.30 26.45 -1.22
N ALA A 61 -4.12 25.82 -1.22
CA ALA A 61 -3.96 24.42 -1.61
C ALA A 61 -4.74 23.48 -0.68
N LEU A 62 -4.61 23.64 0.64
CA LEU A 62 -5.32 22.80 1.61
C LEU A 62 -6.84 23.00 1.54
N SER A 63 -7.30 24.23 1.29
CA SER A 63 -8.71 24.53 1.01
C SER A 63 -9.24 23.79 -0.22
N GLN A 64 -8.45 23.71 -1.30
CA GLN A 64 -8.82 22.95 -2.50
C GLN A 64 -8.86 21.44 -2.24
N ILE A 65 -7.86 20.89 -1.54
CA ILE A 65 -7.80 19.46 -1.20
C ILE A 65 -9.01 19.06 -0.35
N THR A 66 -9.33 19.86 0.67
CA THR A 66 -10.43 19.61 1.61
C THR A 66 -11.79 19.97 1.05
N ARG A 67 -11.84 20.70 -0.08
CA ARG A 67 -13.07 21.23 -0.70
C ARG A 67 -13.87 22.17 0.23
N ILE A 68 -13.19 22.78 1.19
CA ILE A 68 -13.79 23.74 2.12
C ILE A 68 -13.41 25.15 1.66
N PRO A 69 -14.35 26.11 1.57
CA PRO A 69 -14.04 27.50 1.24
C PRO A 69 -12.95 28.08 2.15
N ILE A 70 -12.00 28.84 1.59
CA ILE A 70 -10.78 29.28 2.30
C ILE A 70 -11.05 29.97 3.65
N LYS A 71 -12.12 30.76 3.75
CA LYS A 71 -12.52 31.42 5.00
C LYS A 71 -12.88 30.43 6.10
N GLN A 72 -13.54 29.34 5.73
CA GLN A 72 -13.94 28.29 6.65
C GLN A 72 -12.77 27.34 6.93
N TRP A 73 -11.97 27.01 5.92
CA TRP A 73 -10.74 26.22 6.08
C TRP A 73 -9.82 26.85 7.14
N LYS A 74 -9.62 28.18 7.11
CA LYS A 74 -8.78 28.86 8.11
C LYS A 74 -9.23 28.64 9.56
N LYS A 75 -10.54 28.43 9.80
CA LYS A 75 -11.06 28.11 11.14
C LYS A 75 -10.79 26.65 11.51
N ASP A 76 -10.96 25.74 10.55
CA ASP A 76 -10.75 24.30 10.78
C ASP A 76 -9.27 23.90 10.77
N ARG A 77 -8.40 24.71 10.15
CA ARG A 77 -6.97 24.47 10.05
C ARG A 77 -6.33 24.28 11.41
N GLU A 78 -6.70 25.09 12.40
CA GLU A 78 -6.10 25.04 13.73
C GLU A 78 -6.23 23.65 14.33
N ILE A 79 -7.45 23.10 14.40
CA ILE A 79 -7.70 21.77 14.97
C ILE A 79 -7.16 20.65 14.06
N ILE A 80 -7.30 20.76 12.74
CA ILE A 80 -6.84 19.73 11.80
C ILE A 80 -5.31 19.65 11.75
N SER A 81 -4.62 20.77 11.88
CA SER A 81 -3.15 20.79 11.85
C SER A 81 -2.53 19.99 12.99
N THR A 82 -3.24 19.79 14.11
CA THR A 82 -2.75 19.01 15.26
C THR A 82 -2.53 17.52 14.95
N PHE A 83 -3.14 17.01 13.86
CA PHE A 83 -2.96 15.63 13.38
C PHE A 83 -1.70 15.45 12.53
N PHE A 84 -0.98 16.54 12.22
CA PHE A 84 0.19 16.55 11.36
C PHE A 84 1.37 17.29 12.01
N THR A 85 2.58 16.95 11.59
CA THR A 85 3.79 17.70 11.91
C THR A 85 4.06 18.69 10.78
N ILE A 86 4.16 19.98 11.10
CA ILE A 86 4.45 21.01 10.09
C ILE A 86 5.96 21.25 10.04
N GLU A 87 6.57 20.87 8.92
CA GLU A 87 7.99 21.02 8.65
C GLU A 87 8.20 22.03 7.52
N GLY A 88 8.37 23.31 7.90
CA GLY A 88 8.52 24.42 6.96
C GLY A 88 7.31 24.56 6.02
N LYS A 89 7.49 24.17 4.76
CA LYS A 89 6.46 24.29 3.70
C LYS A 89 5.60 23.03 3.54
N LEU A 90 5.81 21.98 4.33
CA LEU A 90 5.11 20.71 4.18
C LEU A 90 4.49 20.26 5.51
N TRP A 91 3.36 19.56 5.42
CA TRP A 91 2.84 18.77 6.52
C TRP A 91 3.22 17.30 6.34
N LYS A 92 3.59 16.67 7.45
CA LYS A 92 4.08 15.30 7.57
C LYS A 92 3.27 14.53 8.60
N SER A 93 3.25 13.21 8.46
CA SER A 93 2.60 12.33 9.43
C SER A 93 3.37 11.03 9.58
N THR A 94 4.08 10.90 10.71
CA THR A 94 4.81 9.68 11.07
C THR A 94 3.91 8.45 11.10
N LYS A 95 2.65 8.63 11.52
CA LYS A 95 1.64 7.58 11.50
C LYS A 95 1.32 7.12 10.08
N LEU A 96 1.00 8.04 9.17
CA LEU A 96 0.65 7.67 7.79
C LEU A 96 1.85 7.08 7.04
N ASP A 97 3.06 7.56 7.31
CA ASP A 97 4.29 7.00 6.75
C ASP A 97 4.50 5.55 7.21
N ALA A 98 4.27 5.26 8.51
CA ALA A 98 4.35 3.90 9.05
C ALA A 98 3.26 2.97 8.50
N ASP A 99 2.03 3.48 8.35
CA ASP A 99 0.90 2.74 7.77
C ASP A 99 1.19 2.41 6.29
N LYS A 100 1.75 3.35 5.53
CA LYS A 100 2.15 3.16 4.12
C LYS A 100 3.29 2.16 3.98
N LYS A 101 4.31 2.26 4.83
CA LYS A 101 5.41 1.27 4.88
C LYS A 101 4.86 -0.14 5.14
N SER A 102 3.96 -0.28 6.10
CA SER A 102 3.33 -1.57 6.42
C SER A 102 2.51 -2.12 5.25
N ALA A 103 1.79 -1.26 4.53
CA ALA A 103 1.04 -1.64 3.33
C ALA A 103 1.98 -2.17 2.21
N VAL A 104 3.09 -1.48 1.96
CA VAL A 104 4.12 -1.92 0.99
C VAL A 104 4.69 -3.28 1.39
N GLU A 105 5.06 -3.46 2.67
CA GLU A 105 5.60 -4.72 3.18
C GLU A 105 4.61 -5.88 3.06
N ASN A 106 3.33 -5.64 3.33
CA ASN A 106 2.30 -6.66 3.16
C ASN A 106 2.09 -7.04 1.69
N ARG A 107 2.09 -6.05 0.78
CA ARG A 107 1.96 -6.30 -0.67
C ARG A 107 3.13 -7.14 -1.18
N LEU A 108 4.35 -6.85 -0.75
CA LEU A 108 5.54 -7.65 -1.09
C LEU A 108 5.43 -9.11 -0.60
N LYS A 109 5.00 -9.32 0.64
CA LYS A 109 4.79 -10.69 1.17
C LYS A 109 3.75 -11.47 0.36
N VAL A 110 2.67 -10.81 -0.07
CA VAL A 110 1.64 -11.43 -0.92
C VAL A 110 2.21 -11.76 -2.31
N MET A 111 2.98 -10.86 -2.91
CA MET A 111 3.65 -11.10 -4.20
C MET A 111 4.62 -12.28 -4.12
N GLU A 112 5.44 -12.37 -3.07
CA GLU A 112 6.37 -13.48 -2.86
C GLU A 112 5.64 -14.83 -2.72
N ARG A 113 4.58 -14.87 -1.90
CA ARG A 113 3.74 -16.08 -1.73
C ARG A 113 3.11 -16.51 -3.05
N THR A 114 2.61 -15.54 -3.82
CA THR A 114 1.98 -15.79 -5.12
C THR A 114 3.00 -16.34 -6.12
N ALA A 115 4.20 -15.74 -6.19
CA ALA A 115 5.28 -16.22 -7.06
C ALA A 115 5.70 -17.65 -6.72
N LYS A 116 5.88 -17.97 -5.43
CA LYS A 116 6.18 -19.34 -4.96
C LYS A 116 5.08 -20.33 -5.36
N ALA A 117 3.81 -19.94 -5.19
CA ALA A 117 2.67 -20.78 -5.56
C ALA A 117 2.60 -21.03 -7.08
N ILE A 118 2.87 -20.02 -7.91
CA ILE A 118 2.93 -20.15 -9.37
C ILE A 118 4.05 -21.12 -9.76
N LYS A 119 5.26 -20.94 -9.20
CA LYS A 119 6.40 -21.83 -9.49
C LYS A 119 6.12 -23.28 -9.11
N ALA A 120 5.58 -23.53 -7.91
CA ALA A 120 5.25 -24.87 -7.47
C ALA A 120 4.16 -25.54 -8.35
N LYS A 121 3.21 -24.76 -8.88
CA LYS A 121 2.22 -25.27 -9.84
C LYS A 121 2.87 -25.63 -11.18
N ALA A 122 3.79 -24.82 -11.69
CA ALA A 122 4.53 -25.09 -12.92
C ALA A 122 5.42 -26.34 -12.79
N GLU A 123 6.16 -26.47 -11.68
CA GLU A 123 6.99 -27.65 -11.40
C GLU A 123 6.14 -28.94 -11.32
N LYS A 124 4.96 -28.88 -10.70
CA LYS A 124 4.02 -30.02 -10.66
C LYS A 124 3.41 -30.36 -12.02
N ALA A 125 3.16 -29.36 -12.87
CA ALA A 125 2.64 -29.60 -14.22
C ALA A 125 3.71 -30.29 -15.08
N LEU A 126 4.95 -29.81 -15.02
CA LEU A 126 6.09 -30.40 -15.74
C LEU A 126 6.35 -31.85 -15.30
N ALA A 127 6.32 -32.12 -13.98
CA ALA A 127 6.50 -33.48 -13.44
C ALA A 127 5.36 -34.45 -13.80
N ARG A 128 4.21 -33.96 -14.27
CA ARG A 128 3.06 -34.78 -14.73
C ARG A 128 3.15 -35.13 -16.21
N GLU A 129 3.95 -34.38 -16.99
CA GLU A 129 4.13 -34.56 -18.43
C GLU A 129 5.31 -35.49 -18.78
N GLU A 130 6.14 -35.90 -17.80
CA GLU A 130 7.16 -36.93 -18.02
C GLU A 130 6.50 -38.32 -18.22
N PRO A 131 6.76 -39.01 -19.36
CA PRO A 131 5.94 -40.14 -19.78
C PRO A 131 6.13 -41.39 -18.90
N VAL A 132 4.99 -42.00 -18.57
CA VAL A 132 4.90 -43.40 -18.09
C VAL A 132 5.58 -44.30 -19.13
N GLY A 133 6.73 -44.86 -18.74
CA GLY A 133 7.48 -45.99 -19.30
C GLY A 133 7.24 -46.40 -20.75
N LEU A 134 8.30 -46.36 -21.57
CA LEU A 134 8.46 -47.34 -22.63
C LEU A 134 8.40 -48.75 -22.01
N HIS A 135 7.27 -49.44 -22.18
CA HIS A 135 7.25 -50.90 -22.09
C HIS A 135 8.16 -51.41 -23.20
N LYS A 136 9.32 -51.96 -22.83
CA LYS A 136 10.09 -52.82 -23.72
C LYS A 136 9.20 -54.01 -24.06
N GLU A 137 8.78 -54.11 -25.31
CA GLU A 137 8.23 -55.35 -25.84
C GLU A 137 9.36 -56.38 -25.84
N ASP A 138 9.32 -57.30 -24.89
CA ASP A 138 10.14 -58.51 -24.91
C ASP A 138 9.66 -59.37 -26.09
N HIS A 139 10.29 -59.20 -27.25
CA HIS A 139 10.11 -60.12 -28.37
C HIS A 139 10.75 -61.45 -28.00
N LYS A 140 9.93 -62.38 -27.48
CA LYS A 140 10.26 -63.79 -27.41
C LYS A 140 10.31 -64.34 -28.83
N ASP A 141 11.50 -64.38 -29.40
CA ASP A 141 11.79 -65.27 -30.50
C ASP A 141 11.87 -66.71 -29.97
N SER A 142 10.95 -67.54 -30.46
CA SER A 142 11.05 -69.00 -30.51
C SER A 142 10.13 -69.47 -31.63
N PRO A 143 10.44 -70.56 -32.35
CA PRO A 143 11.48 -71.57 -32.12
C PRO A 143 12.66 -71.53 -33.09
#